data_AF-A0A368HC59-F1
#
_entry.id   AF-A0A368HC59-F1
#
_cell.length_a   1.000
_cell.length_b   1.000
_cell.length_c   1.000
_cell.angle_alpha   90.00
_cell.angle_beta   90.00
_cell.angle_gamma   90.00
#
_symmetry.space_group_name_H-M   'P 1'
#
loop_
_entity.id
_entity.type
_entity.pdbx_description
1 polymer ?
#
loop_
_entity_poly.entity_id
_entity_poly.type
_entity_poly.pdbx_seq_one_letter_code
_entity_poly.pdbx_strand_id
1 'polypeptide(L)'
;MKMKMMMSNLVYFIFFKYHLEYHSVVEAEVALYDSLQLAGNVSSVTVLGRMAADQIEPFRWREQYQLFEPQRQDVEHYKPSEIARRITNQAFNVRLDRKIQFTTGNEEGDQHFHLKLEISISEDQFTYKTDTWELLKWAAVQYLTAFVIVNYFTNRFLSSLFQSRLIEAIPCCK
;
A
#
# COMPACT_ATOMS: atom_id res chain seq x y z
N MET A 1 2.96 2.57 -54.29
CA MET A 1 3.17 1.34 -53.50
C MET A 1 3.09 1.72 -52.02
N LYS A 2 1.91 1.61 -51.39
CA LYS A 2 1.72 1.95 -49.97
C LYS A 2 2.21 0.76 -49.14
N MET A 3 3.33 0.92 -48.45
CA MET A 3 3.88 -0.10 -47.57
C MET A 3 3.05 -0.11 -46.28
N LYS A 4 2.23 -1.15 -46.12
CA LYS A 4 1.42 -1.36 -44.92
C LYS A 4 2.34 -1.85 -43.81
N MET A 5 2.70 -0.97 -42.87
CA MET A 5 3.49 -1.35 -41.69
C MET A 5 2.63 -2.26 -40.82
N MET A 6 2.93 -3.55 -40.85
CA MET A 6 2.30 -4.55 -39.98
C MET A 6 3.13 -4.59 -38.70
N MET A 7 2.74 -3.82 -37.68
CA MET A 7 3.38 -3.92 -36.36
C MET A 7 3.00 -5.27 -35.75
N SER A 8 3.96 -6.17 -35.63
CA SER A 8 3.77 -7.51 -35.07
C SER A 8 3.93 -7.55 -33.55
N ASN A 9 4.74 -6.66 -32.98
CA ASN A 9 4.98 -6.56 -31.55
C ASN A 9 4.89 -5.10 -31.07
N LEU A 10 4.20 -4.88 -29.97
CA LEU A 10 4.21 -3.64 -29.21
C LEU A 10 4.83 -3.89 -27.84
N VAL A 11 5.97 -3.24 -27.59
CA VAL A 11 6.57 -3.20 -26.26
C VAL A 11 6.30 -1.82 -25.68
N TYR A 12 5.70 -1.76 -24.50
CA TYR A 12 5.46 -0.51 -23.82
C TYR A 12 5.92 -0.57 -22.37
N PHE A 13 6.35 0.59 -21.89
CA PHE A 13 6.64 0.84 -20.50
C PHE A 13 5.77 2.00 -20.01
N ILE A 14 5.04 1.79 -18.94
CA ILE A 14 4.27 2.85 -18.28
C ILE A 14 4.83 3.02 -16.88
N PHE A 15 5.25 4.24 -16.59
CA PHE A 15 5.76 4.61 -15.27
C PHE A 15 4.79 5.57 -14.62
N PHE A 16 4.48 5.34 -13.36
CA PHE A 16 3.67 6.26 -12.57
C PHE A 16 4.23 6.40 -11.17
N LYS A 17 4.04 7.61 -10.63
CA LYS A 17 4.32 7.93 -9.24
C LYS A 17 3.00 7.89 -8.49
N TYR A 18 2.98 7.12 -7.42
CA TYR A 18 1.83 6.94 -6.57
C TYR A 18 2.11 7.57 -5.21
N HIS A 19 1.16 8.35 -4.71
CA HIS A 19 1.24 9.03 -3.42
C HIS A 19 0.00 8.71 -2.60
N LEU A 20 0.19 8.04 -1.47
CA LEU A 20 -0.84 7.80 -0.46
C LEU A 20 -0.66 8.82 0.66
N GLU A 21 -1.66 9.68 0.84
CA GLU A 21 -1.74 10.61 1.96
C GLU A 21 -2.77 10.09 2.97
N TYR A 22 -2.32 9.31 3.95
CA TYR A 22 -3.13 8.91 5.10
C TYR A 22 -2.37 9.21 6.40
N HIS A 23 -2.50 8.40 7.46
CA HIS A 23 -1.69 8.51 8.67
C HIS A 23 -0.18 8.43 8.44
N SER A 24 0.25 7.85 7.31
CA SER A 24 1.62 7.86 6.81
C SER A 24 1.63 8.33 5.36
N VAL A 25 2.67 9.07 5.00
CA VAL A 25 2.92 9.49 3.62
C VAL A 25 3.75 8.41 2.94
N VAL A 26 3.20 7.79 1.90
CA VAL A 26 3.90 6.75 1.12
C VAL A 26 4.03 7.20 -0.32
N GLU A 27 5.27 7.29 -0.78
CA GLU A 27 5.61 7.54 -2.18
C GLU A 27 6.17 6.27 -2.81
N ALA A 28 5.56 5.83 -3.91
CA ALA A 28 6.02 4.65 -4.64
C ALA A 28 6.11 4.93 -6.15
N GLU A 29 7.22 4.52 -6.74
CA GLU A 29 7.36 4.42 -8.19
C GLU A 29 6.90 3.04 -8.65
N VAL A 30 6.12 2.97 -9.72
CA VAL A 30 5.68 1.70 -10.30
C VAL A 30 5.98 1.70 -11.79
N ALA A 31 6.46 0.56 -12.26
CA ALA A 31 6.78 0.30 -13.67
C ALA A 31 5.92 -0.86 -14.19
N LEU A 32 5.17 -0.60 -15.26
CA LEU A 32 4.49 -1.63 -16.03
C LEU A 32 5.30 -1.91 -17.28
N TYR A 33 5.65 -3.16 -17.47
CA TYR A 33 6.26 -3.65 -18.69
C TYR A 33 5.31 -4.65 -19.36
N ASP A 34 5.12 -4.51 -20.66
CA ASP A 34 4.47 -5.56 -21.44
C ASP A 34 5.00 -5.65 -22.87
N SER A 35 4.82 -6.83 -23.43
CA SER A 35 5.05 -7.12 -24.85
C SER A 35 3.81 -7.79 -25.41
N LEU A 36 3.11 -7.10 -26.30
CA LEU A 36 1.89 -7.58 -26.94
C LEU A 36 2.19 -8.03 -28.36
N GLN A 37 1.80 -9.25 -28.69
CA GLN A 37 1.76 -9.72 -30.08
C GLN A 37 0.46 -9.22 -30.70
N LEU A 38 0.58 -8.38 -31.72
CA LEU A 38 -0.54 -7.80 -32.44
C LEU A 38 -0.96 -8.75 -33.55
N ALA A 39 -2.14 -9.37 -33.41
CA ALA A 39 -2.71 -10.22 -34.44
C ALA A 39 -3.45 -9.35 -35.48
N GLY A 40 -2.81 -9.06 -36.62
CA GLY A 40 -3.45 -8.38 -37.76
C GLY A 40 -3.35 -6.84 -37.74
N ASN A 41 -4.27 -6.17 -38.44
CA ASN A 41 -4.32 -4.70 -38.49
C ASN A 41 -5.07 -4.17 -37.26
N VAL A 42 -4.35 -4.02 -36.15
CA VAL A 42 -4.87 -3.39 -34.94
C VAL A 42 -4.69 -1.88 -35.06
N SER A 43 -5.78 -1.12 -34.97
CA SER A 43 -5.74 0.35 -35.01
C SER A 43 -5.67 0.96 -33.61
N SER A 44 -6.20 0.25 -32.60
CA SER A 44 -6.10 0.69 -31.21
C SER A 44 -5.94 -0.46 -30.22
N VAL A 45 -5.17 -0.19 -29.17
CA VAL A 45 -4.99 -1.06 -28.02
C VAL A 45 -5.49 -0.30 -26.80
N THR A 46 -6.48 -0.87 -26.11
CA THR A 46 -6.93 -0.36 -24.81
C THR A 46 -6.44 -1.30 -23.72
N VAL A 47 -5.62 -0.77 -22.82
CA VAL A 47 -5.15 -1.47 -21.62
C VAL A 47 -5.98 -0.98 -20.45
N LEU A 48 -6.84 -1.85 -19.92
CA LEU A 48 -7.58 -1.60 -18.69
C LEU A 48 -6.82 -2.26 -17.54
N GLY A 49 -6.57 -1.53 -16.46
CA GLY A 49 -5.88 -2.07 -15.28
C GLY A 49 -6.57 -1.68 -13.99
N ARG A 50 -6.82 -2.64 -13.11
CA ARG A 50 -7.19 -2.38 -11.73
C ARG A 50 -5.94 -2.37 -10.88
N MET A 51 -5.70 -1.27 -10.18
CA MET A 51 -4.59 -1.17 -9.24
C MET A 51 -5.03 -1.65 -7.87
N ALA A 52 -4.24 -2.52 -7.25
CA ALA A 52 -4.42 -3.01 -5.89
C ALA A 52 -3.10 -2.86 -5.14
N ALA A 53 -3.18 -2.40 -3.90
CA ALA A 53 -2.01 -2.29 -3.04
C ALA A 53 -1.95 -3.48 -2.08
N ASP A 54 -0.80 -4.14 -2.00
CA ASP A 54 -0.56 -5.27 -1.10
C ASP A 54 0.50 -4.86 -0.07
N GLN A 55 0.10 -4.89 1.21
CA GLN A 55 0.95 -4.50 2.34
C GLN A 55 1.41 -5.73 3.10
N ILE A 56 2.72 -5.98 3.07
CA ILE A 56 3.37 -7.10 3.78
C ILE A 56 3.73 -6.68 5.20
N GLU A 57 4.29 -5.47 5.38
CA GLU A 57 4.68 -4.94 6.70
C GLU A 57 3.97 -3.60 7.03
N PRO A 58 3.82 -3.24 8.31
CA PRO A 58 3.23 -1.96 8.72
C PRO A 58 4.00 -0.76 8.15
N PHE A 59 3.28 0.26 7.67
CA PHE A 59 3.90 1.48 7.15
C PHE A 59 4.66 2.21 8.25
N ARG A 60 5.92 2.57 7.98
CA ARG A 60 6.67 3.50 8.84
C ARG A 60 6.28 4.94 8.55
N TRP A 61 6.66 5.85 9.46
CA TRP A 61 6.44 7.27 9.25
C TRP A 61 7.32 7.75 8.07
N ARG A 62 6.69 8.01 6.93
CA ARG A 62 7.33 8.42 5.66
C ARG A 62 8.23 7.35 5.05
N GLU A 63 7.69 6.63 4.08
CA GLU A 63 8.45 5.67 3.28
C GLU A 63 8.48 6.09 1.81
N GLN A 64 9.66 5.93 1.21
CA GLN A 64 9.89 6.23 -0.18
C GLN A 64 10.45 4.99 -0.88
N TYR A 65 9.67 4.45 -1.81
CA TYR A 65 10.03 3.29 -2.61
C TYR A 65 10.38 3.75 -4.02
N GLN A 66 11.68 3.96 -4.26
CA GLN A 66 12.22 4.33 -5.57
C GLN A 66 12.66 3.08 -6.34
N LEU A 67 12.26 3.01 -7.61
CA LEU A 67 12.71 1.96 -8.52
C LEU A 67 13.93 2.44 -9.33
N PHE A 68 13.98 3.74 -9.60
CA PHE A 68 15.03 4.35 -10.41
C PHE A 68 15.98 5.17 -9.53
N GLU A 69 17.27 4.83 -9.58
CA GLU A 69 18.33 5.59 -8.92
C GLU A 69 18.99 6.53 -9.97
N PRO A 70 18.63 7.82 -10.04
CA PRO A 70 19.09 8.71 -11.11
C PRO A 70 20.62 8.92 -11.13
N GLN A 71 21.29 8.63 -10.03
CA GLN A 71 22.75 8.75 -9.91
C GLN A 71 23.49 7.51 -10.44
N ARG A 72 22.78 6.39 -10.68
CA ARG A 72 23.38 5.10 -11.02
C ARG A 72 23.24 4.80 -12.51
N GLN A 73 24.35 4.43 -13.14
CA GLN A 73 24.44 4.16 -14.58
C GLN A 73 24.63 2.66 -14.91
N ASP A 74 24.49 1.78 -13.93
CA ASP A 74 24.71 0.34 -14.10
C ASP A 74 23.56 -0.30 -14.90
N VAL A 75 23.83 -0.81 -16.11
CA VAL A 75 22.80 -1.47 -16.95
C VAL A 75 22.22 -2.70 -16.26
N GLU A 76 23.06 -3.43 -15.50
CA GLU A 76 22.65 -4.60 -14.72
C GLU A 76 21.54 -4.28 -13.70
N HIS A 77 21.56 -3.06 -13.15
CA HIS A 77 20.57 -2.61 -12.17
C HIS A 77 19.17 -2.46 -12.79
N TYR A 78 19.09 -2.10 -14.06
CA TYR A 78 17.83 -1.84 -14.77
C TYR A 78 17.30 -3.06 -15.53
N LYS A 79 17.89 -4.24 -15.32
CA LYS A 79 17.36 -5.48 -15.90
C LYS A 79 15.97 -5.78 -15.34
N PRO A 80 15.00 -6.18 -16.18
CA PRO A 80 13.64 -6.49 -15.74
C PRO A 80 13.59 -7.52 -14.61
N SER A 81 14.49 -8.52 -14.62
CA SER A 81 14.58 -9.54 -13.57
C SER A 81 14.99 -8.97 -12.21
N GLU A 82 15.94 -8.01 -12.19
CA GLU A 82 16.38 -7.37 -10.95
C GLU A 82 15.34 -6.37 -10.43
N ILE A 83 14.66 -5.67 -11.33
CA ILE A 83 13.55 -4.79 -10.98
C ILE A 83 12.42 -5.61 -10.35
N ALA A 84 12.01 -6.71 -10.99
CA ALA A 84 10.98 -7.60 -10.47
C ALA A 84 11.35 -8.18 -9.10
N ARG A 85 12.61 -8.62 -8.91
CA ARG A 85 13.10 -9.14 -7.63
C ARG A 85 13.05 -8.10 -6.50
N ARG A 86 13.33 -6.84 -6.81
CA ARG A 86 13.25 -5.76 -5.82
C ARG A 86 11.82 -5.45 -5.44
N ILE A 87 10.93 -5.36 -6.42
CA ILE A 87 9.49 -5.17 -6.20
C ILE A 87 8.92 -6.27 -5.30
N THR A 88 9.30 -7.53 -5.51
CA THR A 88 8.81 -8.65 -4.66
C THR A 88 9.32 -8.62 -3.22
N ASN A 89 10.45 -7.96 -2.97
CA ASN A 89 11.07 -7.90 -1.64
C ASN A 89 10.65 -6.64 -0.86
N GLN A 90 9.89 -5.72 -1.46
CA GLN A 90 9.42 -4.52 -0.79
C GLN A 90 8.30 -4.86 0.20
N ALA A 91 8.30 -4.18 1.34
CA ALA A 91 7.26 -4.27 2.36
C ALA A 91 5.87 -3.80 1.87
N PHE A 92 5.86 -2.97 0.82
CA PHE A 92 4.68 -2.48 0.13
C PHE A 92 4.84 -2.75 -1.36
N ASN A 93 3.82 -3.33 -1.98
CA ASN A 93 3.83 -3.61 -3.40
C ASN A 93 2.50 -3.21 -4.04
N VAL A 94 2.55 -2.73 -5.27
CA VAL A 94 1.37 -2.36 -6.05
C VAL A 94 1.23 -3.34 -7.20
N ARG A 95 0.10 -4.03 -7.25
CA ARG A 95 -0.25 -4.93 -8.34
C ARG A 95 -1.22 -4.23 -9.28
N LEU A 96 -1.03 -4.44 -10.58
CA LEU A 96 -1.99 -4.01 -11.59
C LEU A 96 -2.59 -5.24 -12.27
N ASP A 97 -3.84 -5.55 -11.95
CA ASP A 97 -4.62 -6.58 -12.62
C ASP A 97 -5.14 -6.02 -13.94
N ARG A 98 -4.55 -6.46 -15.06
CA ARG A 98 -4.82 -5.91 -16.39
C ARG A 98 -5.73 -6.79 -17.24
N LYS A 99 -6.58 -6.13 -18.04
CA LYS A 99 -7.38 -6.70 -19.12
C LYS A 99 -7.12 -5.91 -20.40
N ILE A 100 -6.54 -6.58 -21.40
CA ILE A 100 -6.21 -5.96 -22.69
C ILE A 100 -7.38 -6.17 -23.65
N GLN A 101 -7.81 -5.10 -24.32
CA GLN A 101 -8.80 -5.15 -25.38
C GLN A 101 -8.20 -4.60 -26.68
N PHE A 102 -8.28 -5.40 -27.75
CA PHE A 102 -7.84 -5.02 -29.09
C PHE A 102 -9.04 -4.52 -29.88
N THR A 103 -8.90 -3.38 -30.56
CA THR A 103 -9.91 -2.94 -31.53
C THR A 103 -9.29 -2.97 -32.93
N THR A 104 -9.92 -3.73 -33.82
CA THR A 104 -9.58 -3.76 -35.24
C THR A 104 -10.32 -2.64 -35.95
N GLY A 105 -9.58 -1.67 -36.50
CA GLY A 105 -10.16 -0.57 -37.27
C GLY A 105 -10.51 -1.02 -38.69
N ASN A 106 -11.73 -0.71 -39.13
CA ASN A 106 -12.21 -0.98 -40.48
C ASN A 106 -12.19 0.24 -41.40
N GLU A 107 -11.57 1.36 -40.99
CA GLU A 107 -11.80 2.63 -41.67
C GLU A 107 -10.56 3.15 -42.41
N GLU A 108 -10.78 3.52 -43.67
CA GLU A 108 -9.82 4.06 -44.65
C GLU A 108 -9.36 5.50 -44.35
N GLY A 109 -9.58 6.02 -43.14
CA GLY A 109 -9.21 7.36 -42.72
C GLY A 109 -8.25 7.34 -41.54
N ASP A 110 -7.09 7.97 -41.71
CA ASP A 110 -6.04 8.27 -40.71
C ASP A 110 -5.37 7.07 -40.00
N GLN A 111 -4.15 6.77 -40.47
CA GLN A 111 -3.25 5.72 -39.95
C GLN A 111 -2.59 6.06 -38.60
N HIS A 112 -3.36 6.51 -37.60
CA HIS A 112 -2.83 6.74 -36.26
C HIS A 112 -3.15 5.55 -35.35
N PHE A 113 -2.10 4.93 -34.80
CA PHE A 113 -2.23 3.90 -33.78
C PHE A 113 -2.59 4.56 -32.45
N HIS A 114 -3.74 4.21 -31.87
CA HIS A 114 -4.20 4.76 -30.59
C HIS A 114 -3.94 3.79 -29.44
N LEU A 115 -3.05 4.18 -28.51
CA LEU A 115 -2.87 3.49 -27.24
C LEU A 115 -3.68 4.21 -26.16
N LYS A 116 -4.69 3.53 -25.61
CA LYS A 116 -5.48 4.05 -24.48
C LYS A 116 -5.16 3.24 -23.23
N LEU A 117 -4.79 3.94 -22.16
CA LEU A 117 -4.57 3.35 -20.84
C LEU A 117 -5.65 3.88 -19.89
N GLU A 118 -6.36 2.97 -19.24
CA GLU A 118 -7.35 3.31 -18.22
C GLU A 118 -7.04 2.54 -16.95
N ILE A 119 -6.71 3.28 -15.90
CA ILE A 119 -6.35 2.73 -14.59
C ILE A 119 -7.48 3.02 -13.63
N SER A 120 -8.11 1.98 -13.09
CA SER A 120 -9.07 2.08 -12.01
C SER A 120 -8.35 1.88 -10.68
N ILE A 121 -8.31 2.93 -9.87
CA ILE A 121 -7.84 2.87 -8.49
C ILE A 121 -9.05 2.50 -7.63
N SER A 122 -8.98 1.36 -6.94
CA SER A 122 -10.04 0.98 -5.98
C SER A 122 -9.76 1.65 -4.64
N GLU A 123 -10.82 2.03 -3.93
CA GLU A 123 -10.72 2.38 -2.52
C GLU A 123 -10.40 1.09 -1.73
N ASP A 124 -9.12 0.81 -1.54
CA ASP A 124 -8.67 -0.31 -0.72
C ASP A 124 -8.74 0.07 0.76
N GLN A 125 -9.49 -0.70 1.53
CA GLN A 125 -9.58 -0.55 2.98
C GLN A 125 -8.32 -1.14 3.62
N PHE A 126 -7.31 -0.29 3.85
CA PHE A 126 -6.11 -0.67 4.59
C PHE A 126 -6.49 -1.05 6.02
N THR A 127 -6.56 -2.35 6.28
CA THR A 127 -6.75 -2.86 7.64
C THR A 127 -5.40 -2.77 8.33
N TYR A 128 -5.21 -1.71 9.12
CA TYR A 128 -3.97 -1.47 9.86
C TYR A 128 -3.67 -2.68 10.76
N LYS A 129 -2.65 -3.46 10.39
CA LYS A 129 -2.13 -4.53 11.24
C LYS A 129 -1.22 -3.88 12.29
N THR A 130 -1.75 -3.67 13.49
CA THR A 130 -0.99 -3.20 14.65
C THR A 130 0.13 -4.18 14.98
N ASP A 131 1.32 -3.67 15.26
CA ASP A 131 2.43 -4.48 15.76
C ASP A 131 2.18 -4.88 17.23
N THR A 132 2.74 -6.01 17.65
CA THR A 132 2.64 -6.55 19.02
C THR A 132 3.04 -5.53 20.08
N TRP A 133 4.04 -4.70 19.78
CA TRP A 133 4.52 -3.63 20.66
C TRP A 133 3.48 -2.53 20.88
N GLU A 134 2.76 -2.17 19.84
CA GLU A 134 1.69 -1.17 19.92
C GLU A 134 0.53 -1.71 20.76
N LEU A 135 0.17 -2.97 20.56
CA LEU A 135 -0.87 -3.65 21.32
C LEU A 135 -0.50 -3.75 22.81
N LEU A 136 0.78 -4.00 23.12
CA LEU A 136 1.29 -3.99 24.50
C LEU A 136 1.21 -2.60 25.14
N LYS A 137 1.51 -1.52 24.40
CA LYS A 137 1.36 -0.15 24.90
C LYS A 137 -0.10 0.14 25.27
N TRP A 138 -1.03 -0.24 24.39
CA TRP A 138 -2.46 -0.08 24.66
C TRP A 138 -2.90 -0.85 25.89
N ALA A 139 -2.48 -2.11 26.01
CA ALA A 139 -2.75 -2.93 27.19
C ALA A 139 -2.17 -2.33 28.48
N ALA A 140 -0.94 -1.78 28.43
CA ALA A 140 -0.30 -1.15 29.57
C ALA A 140 -1.05 0.11 30.02
N VAL A 141 -1.49 0.96 29.09
CA VAL A 141 -2.30 2.15 29.41
C VAL A 141 -3.64 1.74 30.04
N GLN A 142 -4.33 0.75 29.48
CA GLN A 142 -5.58 0.24 30.04
C GLN A 142 -5.40 -0.31 31.46
N TYR A 143 -4.35 -1.10 31.69
CA TYR A 143 -4.02 -1.64 33.00
C TYR A 143 -3.73 -0.53 34.02
N LEU A 144 -2.92 0.46 33.63
CA LEU A 144 -2.61 1.61 34.48
C LEU A 144 -3.88 2.39 34.86
N THR A 145 -4.74 2.68 33.87
CA THR A 145 -6.00 3.39 34.10
C THR A 145 -6.91 2.61 35.04
N ALA A 146 -7.08 1.31 34.82
CA ALA A 146 -7.88 0.45 35.69
C ALA A 146 -7.31 0.41 37.12
N PHE A 147 -5.99 0.27 37.26
CA PHE A 147 -5.30 0.27 38.54
C PHE A 147 -5.52 1.59 39.30
N VAL A 148 -5.37 2.74 38.65
CA VAL A 148 -5.59 4.06 39.28
C VAL A 148 -7.03 4.20 39.76
N ILE A 149 -8.00 3.81 38.92
CA ILE A 149 -9.43 3.88 39.27
C ILE A 149 -9.73 2.98 40.47
N VAL A 150 -9.35 1.70 40.41
CA VAL A 150 -9.62 0.74 41.49
C VAL A 150 -8.93 1.15 42.79
N ASN A 151 -7.67 1.59 42.71
CA ASN A 151 -6.92 2.05 43.89
C ASN A 151 -7.56 3.31 44.48
N TYR A 152 -7.98 4.27 43.65
CA TYR A 152 -8.68 5.46 44.11
C TYR A 152 -9.97 5.13 44.84
N PHE A 153 -10.83 4.28 44.24
CA PHE A 153 -12.09 3.88 44.86
C PHE A 153 -11.87 3.07 46.13
N THR A 154 -10.92 2.12 46.13
CA THR A 154 -10.60 1.31 47.32
C THR A 154 -10.10 2.20 48.45
N ASN A 155 -9.15 3.11 48.18
CA ASN A 155 -8.62 4.01 49.21
C ASN A 155 -9.69 4.99 49.70
N ARG A 156 -10.54 5.49 48.81
CA ARG A 156 -11.65 6.38 49.19
C ARG A 156 -12.68 5.65 50.06
N PHE A 157 -13.02 4.42 49.69
CA PHE A 157 -13.94 3.56 50.43
C PHE A 157 -13.38 3.19 51.81
N LEU A 158 -12.13 2.72 51.88
CA LEU A 158 -11.45 2.41 53.14
C LEU A 158 -11.35 3.64 54.02
N SER A 159 -10.92 4.78 53.48
CA SER A 159 -10.85 6.04 54.24
C SER A 159 -12.22 6.43 54.79
N SER A 160 -13.28 6.26 54.01
CA SER A 160 -14.65 6.53 54.47
C SER A 160 -15.07 5.58 55.59
N LEU A 161 -14.76 4.28 55.48
CA LEU A 161 -15.07 3.29 56.53
C LEU A 161 -14.34 3.59 57.85
N PHE A 162 -13.04 3.92 57.77
CA PHE A 162 -12.24 4.27 58.94
C PHE A 162 -12.65 5.62 59.55
N GLN A 163 -12.93 6.63 58.74
CA GLN A 163 -13.40 7.94 59.22
C GLN A 163 -14.79 7.86 59.86
N SER A 164 -15.68 7.02 59.31
CA SER A 164 -17.02 6.82 59.86
C SER A 164 -17.04 5.91 61.09
N ARG A 165 -15.87 5.41 61.54
CA ARG A 165 -15.70 4.43 62.63
C ARG A 165 -16.60 3.20 62.49
N LEU A 166 -16.96 2.81 61.27
CA LEU A 166 -17.77 1.60 61.04
C LEU A 166 -16.99 0.32 61.36
N ILE A 167 -15.65 0.42 61.36
CA ILE A 167 -14.71 -0.63 61.71
C ILE A 167 -13.77 -0.03 62.77
N GLU A 168 -13.86 -0.47 64.02
CA GLU A 168 -12.85 -0.17 65.02
C GLU A 168 -11.55 -0.87 64.63
N ALA A 169 -10.56 -0.09 64.18
CA ALA A 169 -9.18 -0.55 64.16
C ALA A 169 -8.76 -0.74 65.63
N ILE A 170 -8.87 -1.96 66.15
CA ILE A 170 -8.42 -2.30 67.50
C ILE A 170 -6.91 -2.01 67.52
N PRO A 171 -6.44 -1.01 68.29
CA PRO A 171 -5.01 -0.82 68.44
C PRO A 171 -4.47 -2.05 69.15
N CYS A 172 -3.63 -2.84 68.46
CA CYS A 172 -2.90 -3.91 69.12
C CYS A 172 -2.15 -3.33 70.32
N CYS A 173 -2.34 -4.01 71.45
CA CYS A 173 -2.04 -3.56 72.80
C CYS A 173 -0.66 -2.93 72.99
N LYS A 174 -0.62 -1.97 73.93
CA LYS A 174 0.54 -1.20 74.39
C LYS A 174 1.54 -2.06 75.17
#